data_AF-A0A2S4LGF0-F1
#
_entry.id   AF-A0A2S4LGF0-F1
#
_cell.length_a   1.000
_cell.length_b   1.000
_cell.length_c   1.000
_cell.angle_alpha   90.00
_cell.angle_beta   90.00
_cell.angle_gamma   90.00
#
_symmetry.space_group_name_H-M   'P 1'
#
loop_
_entity.id
_entity.type
_entity.pdbx_description
1 polymer ?
#
loop_
_entity_poly.entity_id
_entity_poly.type
_entity_poly.pdbx_seq_one_letter_code
_entity_poly.pdbx_strand_id
1 'polypeptide(L)' 'MAQRVTYSIVDKPDGRFDLLVLLGGRVLHARTGFMTLAEAEEEVEFLRDLMTACGAPVVREVSFPGLLGSW' A
#
# COMPACT_ATOMS: atom_id res chain seq x y z
N MET A 1 21.72 0.55 -1.08
CA MET A 1 20.81 1.16 -0.08
C MET A 1 19.50 0.41 -0.16
N ALA A 2 18.90 0.05 0.98
CA ALA A 2 17.58 -0.58 0.98
C ALA A 2 16.54 0.38 0.41
N GLN A 3 15.79 -0.06 -0.60
CA GLN A 3 14.70 0.73 -1.15
C GLN A 3 13.55 0.78 -0.13
N ARG A 4 13.09 1.99 0.16
CA ARG A 4 11.91 2.20 0.99
C ARG A 4 10.68 1.74 0.23
N VAL A 5 9.85 0.95 0.89
CA VAL A 5 8.54 0.53 0.39
C VAL A 5 7.51 1.44 1.02
N THR A 6 6.70 2.13 0.21
CA THR A 6 5.54 2.87 0.71
C THR A 6 4.25 2.15 0.34
N TYR A 7 3.23 2.27 1.17
CA TYR A 7 1.91 1.71 0.88
C TYR A 7 0.80 2.71 1.17
N SER A 8 -0.35 2.49 0.53
CA SER A 8 -1.59 3.19 0.84
C SER A 8 -2.79 2.27 0.66
N ILE A 9 -3.82 2.48 1.47
CA ILE A 9 -5.11 1.82 1.34
C ILE A 9 -6.09 2.84 0.79
N VAL A 10 -6.72 2.52 -0.34
CA VAL A 10 -7.68 3.37 -1.04
C VAL A 10 -9.07 2.79 -0.86
N ASP A 11 -9.99 3.61 -0.34
CA ASP A 11 -11.42 3.29 -0.31
C ASP A 11 -12.01 3.56 -1.71
N LYS A 12 -12.76 2.59 -2.23
CA LYS A 12 -13.31 2.60 -3.58
C LYS A 12 -14.81 2.90 -3.55
N PRO A 13 -15.36 3.55 -4.59
CA PRO A 13 -16.80 3.86 -4.64
C PRO A 13 -17.73 2.64 -4.57
N ASP A 14 -17.23 1.43 -4.84
CA ASP A 14 -17.96 0.17 -4.73
C ASP A 14 -17.95 -0.42 -3.30
N GLY A 15 -17.40 0.32 -2.32
CA GLY A 15 -17.29 -0.08 -0.92
C GLY A 15 -16.16 -1.06 -0.63
N ARG A 16 -15.25 -1.28 -1.59
CA ARG A 16 -14.07 -2.13 -1.42
C ARG A 16 -12.82 -1.31 -1.13
N PHE A 17 -11.77 -1.99 -0.70
CA PHE A 17 -10.47 -1.39 -0.44
C PHE A 17 -9.42 -1.95 -1.40
N ASP A 18 -8.52 -1.08 -1.86
CA ASP A 18 -7.36 -1.44 -2.66
C ASP A 18 -6.08 -1.08 -1.89
N LEU A 19 -5.11 -1.99 -1.86
CA LEU A 19 -3.76 -1.76 -1.33
C LEU A 19 -2.82 -1.43 -2.48
N LEU A 20 -2.25 -0.23 -2.48
CA LEU A 20 -1.24 0.22 -3.42
C LEU A 20 0.14 0.15 -2.76
N VAL A 21 1.13 -0.42 -3.46
CA VAL A 21 2.51 -0.54 -2.98
C VAL A 21 3.47 0.09 -3.99
N LEU A 22 4.32 0.99 -3.48
CA LEU A 22 5.32 1.72 -4.23
C LEU A 22 6.73 1.34 -3.75
N LEU A 23 7.62 1.09 -4.71
CA LEU A 23 9.01 0.77 -4.45
C LEU A 23 9.89 1.86 -5.08
N GLY A 24 10.61 2.63 -4.25
CA GLY A 24 11.50 3.68 -4.76
C GLY A 24 10.81 4.76 -5.61
N GLY A 25 9.54 5.07 -5.33
CA GLY A 25 8.76 6.10 -6.04
C GLY A 25 8.18 5.66 -7.38
N ARG A 26 8.23 4.36 -7.72
CA ARG A 26 7.49 3.78 -8.84
C ARG A 26 6.41 2.84 -8.29
N VAL A 27 5.19 2.98 -8.81
CA VAL A 27 4.09 2.06 -8.51
C VAL A 27 4.46 0.71 -9.09
N LEU A 28 4.53 -0.31 -8.25
CA LEU A 28 4.91 -1.66 -8.68
C LEU A 28 3.70 -2.58 -8.65
N HIS A 29 2.90 -2.54 -7.58
CA HIS A 29 1.84 -3.50 -7.34
C HIS A 29 0.61 -2.89 -6.68
N ALA A 30 -0.55 -3.37 -7.13
CA ALA A 30 -1.84 -3.13 -6.50
C ALA A 30 -2.46 -4.49 -6.18
N ARG A 31 -2.94 -4.65 -4.95
CA ARG A 31 -3.81 -5.76 -4.57
C ARG A 31 -5.19 -5.17 -4.29
N THR A 32 -6.16 -5.57 -5.09
CA THR A 32 -7.46 -4.89 -5.18
C THR A 32 -8.60 -5.76 -4.66
N GLY A 33 -9.67 -5.12 -4.20
CA GLY A 33 -10.94 -5.79 -3.93
C GLY A 33 -11.06 -6.44 -2.55
N PHE A 34 -10.38 -5.91 -1.55
CA PHE A 34 -10.65 -6.25 -0.14
C PHE A 34 -12.06 -5.79 0.24
N MET A 35 -12.80 -6.63 0.96
CA MET A 35 -14.18 -6.33 1.35
C MET A 35 -14.23 -5.47 2.61
N THR A 36 -13.18 -5.50 3.43
CA THR A 36 -13.09 -4.71 4.64
C THR A 36 -11.72 -4.03 4.78
N LEU A 37 -11.67 -2.94 5.54
CA LEU A 37 -10.42 -2.28 5.89
C LEU A 37 -9.50 -3.23 6.68
N ALA A 38 -10.06 -4.07 7.57
CA ALA A 38 -9.30 -5.00 8.37
C ALA A 38 -8.54 -6.02 7.51
N GLU A 39 -9.17 -6.56 6.45
CA GLU A 39 -8.48 -7.45 5.50
C GLU A 39 -7.31 -6.75 4.79
N ALA A 40 -7.47 -5.48 4.43
CA ALA A 40 -6.40 -4.70 3.82
C ALA A 40 -5.26 -4.38 4.82
N GLU A 41 -5.59 -4.19 6.10
CA GLU A 41 -4.60 -3.97 7.17
C GLU A 41 -3.82 -5.24 7.50
N GLU A 42 -4.48 -6.40 7.57
CA GLU A 42 -3.82 -7.71 7.74
C GLU A 42 -2.80 -7.97 6.61
N GLU A 43 -3.16 -7.64 5.37
CA GLU A 43 -2.24 -7.74 4.24
C GLU A 43 -1.02 -6.82 4.40
N VAL A 44 -1.20 -5.61 4.94
CA VAL A 44 -0.10 -4.67 5.22
C VAL A 44 0.83 -5.22 6.29
N GLU A 45 0.30 -5.88 7.32
CA GLU A 45 1.10 -6.55 8.35
C GLU A 45 1.94 -7.68 7.75
N PHE A 46 1.33 -8.54 6.93
CA PHE A 46 2.06 -9.58 6.19
C PHE A 46 3.18 -8.99 5.31
N LEU A 47 2.88 -7.90 4.58
CA LEU A 47 3.86 -7.20 3.75
C LEU A 47 5.01 -6.63 4.59
N ARG A 48 4.72 -6.06 5.77
CA ARG A 48 5.73 -5.55 6.70
C ARG A 48 6.67 -6.64 7.16
N ASP A 49 6.14 -7.79 7.57
CA ASP A 49 6.95 -8.91 8.04
C ASP A 49 7.87 -9.42 6.93
N LEU A 50 7.31 -9.63 5.73
CA LEU A 50 8.05 -10.10 4.56
C LEU A 50 9.19 -9.14 4.19
N MET A 51 8.88 -7.86 4.06
CA MET A 51 9.87 -6.88 3.59
C MET A 51 10.90 -6.50 4.67
N THR A 52 10.53 -6.59 5.95
CA THR A 52 11.48 -6.47 7.07
C THR A 52 12.53 -7.59 7.01
N ALA A 53 12.15 -8.82 6.71
CA ALA A 53 13.10 -9.92 6.50
C ALA A 53 14.05 -9.65 5.31
N CYS A 54 13.61 -8.87 4.31
CA CYS A 54 14.44 -8.42 3.19
C CYS A 54 15.26 -7.14 3.47
N GLY A 55 15.17 -6.57 4.66
CA GLY A 55 15.85 -5.31 5.02
C GLY A 55 15.26 -4.06 4.36
N ALA A 56 14.02 -4.12 3.86
CA ALA A 56 13.32 -3.04 3.17
C ALA A 56 12.04 -2.65 3.92
N PRO A 57 12.12 -1.82 4.97
CA PRO A 57 10.97 -1.52 5.82
C PRO A 57 9.83 -0.84 5.04
N VAL A 58 8.59 -1.23 5.36
CA VAL A 58 7.35 -0.74 4.76
C VAL A 58 6.77 0.38 5.61
N VAL A 59 6.53 1.53 4.99
CA VAL A 59 6.02 2.74 5.65
C VAL A 59 4.73 3.22 5.00
N ARG A 60 3.81 3.75 5.80
CA ARG A 60 2.56 4.29 5.28
C ARG A 60 2.84 5.59 4.52
N GLU A 61 2.25 5.72 3.34
CA GLU A 61 2.29 6.95 2.57
C GLU A 61 1.31 7.95 3.17
N VAL A 62 1.83 9.04 3.76
CA VAL A 62 1.02 10.06 4.45
C VAL A 62 0.50 11.11 3.46
N SER A 63 1.03 11.15 2.23
CA SER A 63 0.59 12.08 1.18
C SER A 63 1.01 11.54 -0.18
N PHE A 64 0.04 11.24 -1.04
CA PHE A 64 0.31 11.18 -2.47
C PHE A 64 0.24 12.61 -3.02
N PRO A 65 1.33 13.20 -3.54
CA PRO A 65 1.28 14.53 -4.12
C PRO A 65 0.54 14.59 -5.48
N GLY A 66 -0.36 13.63 -5.79
CA GLY A 66 -0.98 13.51 -7.11
C GLY A 66 -2.32 12.79 -7.20
N LEU A 67 -2.95 12.40 -6.08
CA LEU A 67 -4.25 11.68 -6.08
C LEU A 67 -5.42 12.49 -5.51
N LEU A 68 -5.25 13.81 -5.29
CA LEU A 68 -6.36 14.74 -5.02
C LEU A 68 -7.07 15.22 -6.31
N GLY A 69 -6.79 14.60 -7.46
CA GLY A 69 -7.46 14.88 -8.72
C GLY A 69 -7.66 13.59 -9.50
N SER A 70 -8.92 13.32 -9.85
CA SER A 70 -9.41 12.25 -10.74
C SER A 70 -9.20 10.80 -10.30
N TRP A 71 -10.18 10.28 -9.55
CA TRP A 71 -10.80 8.97 -9.77
C TRP A 71 -12.30 9.08 -9.50
#